data_AF-A0AAD6NVM8-F1
#
_entry.id   AF-A0AAD6NVM8-F1
#
_cell.length_a   1.000
_cell.length_b   1.000
_cell.length_c   1.000
_cell.angle_alpha   90.00
_cell.angle_beta   90.00
_cell.angle_gamma   90.00
#
_symmetry.space_group_name_H-M   'P 1'
#
loop_
_entity.id
_entity.type
_entity.pdbx_description
1 polymer ?
#
loop_
_entity_poly.entity_id
_entity_poly.type
_entity_poly.pdbx_seq_one_letter_code
_entity_poly.pdbx_strand_id
1 'polypeptide(L)'
;MLRSGAFPNAFTFPFAIKSCAALSLPITGKQLHCHVVKSGCLLEPFVQTSLVSMYGKCSLIDNARQVFDENPQSRKLTVCYNSLLSGYALKSRVKDVVVLFCEMRGLGVEINGVTMLGLVQPCGIPGNLGLGMCVHGFSVKFGLDMDSSVGNCLLTMYVKSGEIDCGRKLFNEMPRKGLITWNAMINGYAQNGLANNVLELYKEMESKGVFPDPLTLVGVLSSCAHLGALSAENLVKDLDGCKKNDHERRDEYLNRMGVHSEKLAVAFALLNTRKETEIIIIKNLRICGDCHLFIKMVSKIVDRQFVVRDATRFHHFKNGFCSCKEYW
;
A
#
# COMPACT_ATOMS: atom_id res chain seq x y z
N MET A 1 4.17 9.26 -40.71
CA MET A 1 5.61 8.94 -40.87
C MET A 1 5.85 7.95 -42.00
N LEU A 2 5.46 6.67 -41.88
CA LEU A 2 5.65 5.71 -43.00
C LEU A 2 4.91 6.11 -44.28
N ARG A 3 3.66 6.61 -44.16
CA ARG A 3 2.88 7.14 -45.31
C ARG A 3 3.49 8.37 -45.99
N SER A 4 4.40 9.07 -45.31
CA SER A 4 5.11 10.25 -45.83
C SER A 4 6.54 9.92 -46.24
N GLY A 5 6.91 8.63 -46.38
CA GLY A 5 8.24 8.19 -46.80
C GLY A 5 9.34 8.28 -45.74
N ALA A 6 9.02 8.70 -44.51
CA ALA A 6 10.00 8.83 -43.42
C ALA A 6 10.18 7.49 -42.67
N PHE A 7 11.43 7.12 -42.42
CA PHE A 7 11.80 5.87 -41.73
C PHE A 7 12.03 6.10 -40.23
N PRO A 8 11.46 5.24 -39.35
CA PRO A 8 11.77 5.30 -37.93
C PRO A 8 13.24 4.98 -37.67
N ASN A 9 13.84 5.69 -36.72
CA ASN A 9 15.22 5.49 -36.29
C ASN A 9 15.32 5.27 -34.77
N ALA A 10 16.55 5.11 -34.27
CA ALA A 10 16.87 4.91 -32.87
C ALA A 10 16.27 5.96 -31.90
N PHE A 11 16.01 7.17 -32.39
CA PHE A 11 15.39 8.25 -31.61
C PHE A 11 13.87 8.22 -31.66
N THR A 12 13.26 7.61 -32.68
CA THR A 12 11.81 7.54 -32.83
C THR A 12 11.19 6.41 -32.02
N PHE A 13 11.81 5.21 -32.08
CA PHE A 13 11.28 4.01 -31.43
C PHE A 13 11.06 4.13 -29.91
N PRO A 14 11.97 4.75 -29.11
CA PRO A 14 11.82 4.84 -27.67
C PRO A 14 10.49 5.46 -27.24
N PHE A 15 10.03 6.51 -27.93
CA PHE A 15 8.77 7.18 -27.61
C PHE A 15 7.57 6.27 -27.89
N ALA A 16 7.51 5.64 -29.06
CA ALA A 16 6.42 4.72 -29.41
C ALA A 16 6.37 3.50 -28.46
N ILE A 17 7.54 2.96 -28.10
CA ILE A 17 7.67 1.82 -27.19
C ILE A 17 7.25 2.21 -25.78
N LYS A 18 7.68 3.38 -25.28
CA LYS A 18 7.26 3.90 -23.96
C LYS A 18 5.75 4.13 -23.90
N SER A 19 5.13 4.59 -24.98
CA SER A 19 3.66 4.69 -25.06
C SER A 19 2.98 3.33 -24.96
N CYS A 20 3.51 2.30 -25.65
CA CYS A 20 3.00 0.93 -25.50
C CYS A 20 3.16 0.39 -24.08
N ALA A 21 4.27 0.74 -23.41
CA ALA A 21 4.53 0.38 -22.02
C ALA A 21 3.54 1.05 -21.06
N ALA A 22 3.22 2.32 -21.29
CA ALA A 22 2.26 3.07 -20.47
C ALA A 22 0.82 2.56 -20.65
N LEU A 23 0.45 2.16 -21.87
CA LEU A 23 -0.87 1.65 -22.21
C LEU A 23 -1.01 0.13 -22.04
N SER A 24 0.05 -0.57 -21.61
CA SER A 24 0.08 -2.04 -21.48
C SER A 24 -0.38 -2.76 -22.75
N LEU A 25 0.17 -2.39 -23.91
CA LEU A 25 -0.17 -2.95 -25.23
C LEU A 25 0.88 -3.99 -25.69
N PRO A 26 0.80 -5.26 -25.28
CA PRO A 26 1.83 -6.27 -25.56
C PRO A 26 1.92 -6.62 -27.05
N ILE A 27 0.80 -6.62 -27.77
CA ILE A 27 0.76 -7.00 -29.20
C ILE A 27 1.45 -5.92 -30.04
N THR A 28 1.04 -4.67 -29.87
CA THR A 28 1.66 -3.52 -30.56
C THR A 28 3.13 -3.36 -30.16
N GLY A 29 3.47 -3.58 -28.88
CA GLY A 29 4.84 -3.59 -28.41
C GLY A 29 5.72 -4.63 -29.11
N LYS A 30 5.22 -5.86 -29.31
CA LYS A 30 5.91 -6.90 -30.10
C LYS A 30 6.07 -6.52 -31.57
N GLN A 31 5.04 -5.92 -32.18
CA GLN A 31 5.13 -5.45 -33.57
C GLN A 31 6.21 -4.36 -33.72
N LEU A 32 6.26 -3.41 -32.79
CA LEU A 32 7.31 -2.39 -32.75
C LEU A 32 8.69 -3.00 -32.53
N HIS A 33 8.81 -4.00 -31.65
CA HIS A 33 10.08 -4.72 -31.46
C HIS A 33 10.54 -5.38 -32.78
N CYS A 34 9.66 -6.08 -33.50
CA CYS A 34 10.00 -6.64 -34.81
C CYS A 34 10.46 -5.55 -35.80
N HIS A 35 9.84 -4.36 -35.76
CA HIS A 35 10.25 -3.24 -36.60
C HIS A 35 11.62 -2.68 -36.19
N VAL A 36 11.93 -2.61 -34.90
CA VAL A 36 13.26 -2.24 -34.39
C VAL A 36 14.33 -3.18 -34.93
N VAL A 37 14.07 -4.49 -34.87
CA VAL A 37 14.99 -5.52 -35.39
C VAL A 37 15.23 -5.34 -36.89
N LYS A 38 14.15 -5.19 -37.68
CA LYS A 38 14.23 -4.97 -39.13
C LYS A 38 14.96 -3.67 -39.51
N SER A 39 14.85 -2.64 -38.68
CA SER A 39 15.51 -1.34 -38.88
C SER A 39 16.96 -1.31 -38.38
N GLY A 40 17.51 -2.41 -37.86
CA GLY A 40 18.88 -2.48 -37.34
C GLY A 40 19.11 -1.67 -36.06
N CYS A 41 18.05 -1.19 -35.40
CA CYS A 41 18.15 -0.32 -34.23
C CYS A 41 18.16 -1.11 -32.90
N LEU A 42 18.26 -2.44 -32.95
CA LEU A 42 18.14 -3.30 -31.76
C LEU A 42 19.26 -3.07 -30.74
N LEU A 43 20.48 -2.76 -31.17
CA LEU A 43 21.63 -2.60 -30.27
C LEU A 43 21.72 -1.19 -29.64
N GLU A 44 20.86 -0.27 -30.05
CA GLU A 44 20.83 1.11 -29.57
C GLU A 44 20.38 1.18 -28.10
N PRO A 45 21.19 1.75 -27.17
CA PRO A 45 20.92 1.69 -25.73
C PRO A 45 19.55 2.22 -25.29
N PHE A 46 19.10 3.32 -25.92
CA PHE A 46 17.82 3.94 -25.60
C PHE A 46 16.62 3.11 -26.07
N VAL A 47 16.76 2.43 -27.22
CA VAL A 47 15.73 1.53 -27.76
C VAL A 47 15.61 0.30 -26.86
N GLN A 48 16.75 -0.29 -26.50
CA GLN A 48 16.85 -1.43 -25.59
C GLN A 48 16.23 -1.17 -24.23
N THR A 49 16.64 -0.07 -23.57
CA THR A 49 16.06 0.34 -22.28
C THR A 49 14.53 0.47 -22.39
N SER A 50 14.04 1.04 -23.50
CA SER A 50 12.61 1.19 -23.74
C SER A 50 11.91 -0.16 -23.95
N LEU A 51 12.52 -1.10 -24.69
CA LEU A 51 12.00 -2.45 -24.91
C LEU A 51 11.93 -3.26 -23.62
N VAL A 52 13.00 -3.27 -22.82
CA VAL A 52 13.05 -3.96 -21.52
C VAL A 52 11.96 -3.40 -20.60
N SER A 53 11.84 -2.08 -20.51
CA SER A 53 10.79 -1.42 -19.72
C SER A 53 9.38 -1.76 -20.23
N MET A 54 9.16 -1.78 -21.54
CA MET A 54 7.87 -2.13 -22.15
C MET A 54 7.48 -3.58 -21.87
N TYR A 55 8.39 -4.53 -22.09
CA TYR A 55 8.11 -5.94 -21.80
C TYR A 55 7.88 -6.19 -20.31
N GLY A 56 8.64 -5.51 -19.44
CA GLY A 56 8.44 -5.56 -17.99
C GLY A 56 7.04 -5.09 -17.58
N LYS A 57 6.60 -3.90 -18.06
CA LYS A 57 5.26 -3.36 -17.78
C LYS A 57 4.12 -4.20 -18.39
N CYS A 58 4.35 -4.80 -19.55
CA CYS A 58 3.41 -5.71 -20.20
C CYS A 58 3.40 -7.13 -19.58
N SER A 59 4.03 -7.35 -18.43
CA SER A 59 4.10 -8.66 -17.75
C SER A 59 4.74 -9.78 -18.57
N LEU A 60 5.53 -9.45 -19.60
CA LEU A 60 6.25 -10.37 -20.47
C LEU A 60 7.74 -10.42 -20.06
N ILE A 61 7.99 -10.83 -18.82
CA ILE A 61 9.31 -10.70 -18.19
C ILE A 61 10.38 -11.55 -18.87
N ASP A 62 10.02 -12.71 -19.41
CA ASP A 62 10.98 -13.60 -20.09
C ASP A 62 11.48 -12.95 -21.40
N ASN A 63 10.62 -12.24 -22.12
CA ASN A 63 11.02 -11.43 -23.27
C ASN A 63 11.88 -10.23 -22.86
N ALA A 64 11.56 -9.59 -21.72
CA ALA A 64 12.39 -8.51 -21.20
C ALA A 64 13.80 -8.99 -20.87
N ARG A 65 13.92 -10.18 -20.28
CA ARG A 65 15.21 -10.83 -19.97
C ARG A 65 15.97 -11.19 -21.25
N GLN A 66 15.28 -11.72 -22.27
CA GLN A 66 15.89 -12.01 -23.56
C GLN A 66 16.50 -10.75 -24.18
N VAL A 67 15.74 -9.66 -24.30
CA VAL A 67 16.24 -8.39 -24.86
C VAL A 67 17.43 -7.87 -24.04
N PHE A 68 17.37 -8.00 -22.72
CA PHE A 68 18.45 -7.60 -21.83
C PHE A 68 19.75 -8.41 -22.07
N ASP A 69 19.66 -9.72 -22.26
CA ASP A 69 20.82 -10.59 -22.47
C ASP A 69 21.42 -10.48 -23.88
N GLU A 70 20.61 -10.12 -24.89
CA GLU A 70 21.05 -9.92 -26.27
C GLU A 70 21.99 -8.72 -26.47
N ASN A 71 21.97 -7.73 -25.56
CA ASN A 71 22.83 -6.54 -25.65
C ASN A 71 23.79 -6.41 -24.46
N PRO A 72 25.12 -6.54 -24.69
CA PRO A 72 26.13 -6.34 -23.64
C PRO A 72 26.07 -4.95 -22.97
N GLN A 73 25.60 -3.91 -23.66
CA GLN A 73 25.47 -2.57 -23.08
C GLN A 73 24.35 -2.51 -22.03
N SER A 74 23.29 -3.32 -22.17
CA SER A 74 22.19 -3.37 -21.19
C SER A 74 22.68 -3.78 -19.81
N ARG A 75 23.73 -4.61 -19.72
CA ARG A 75 24.37 -5.04 -18.46
C ARG A 75 25.14 -3.94 -17.73
N LYS A 76 25.33 -2.76 -18.33
CA LYS A 76 25.95 -1.60 -17.66
C LYS A 76 24.93 -0.58 -17.16
N LEU A 77 23.65 -0.75 -17.51
CA LEU A 77 22.62 0.26 -17.31
C LEU A 77 21.71 -0.10 -16.13
N THR A 78 21.76 0.68 -15.06
CA THR A 78 20.89 0.56 -13.87
C THR A 78 19.40 0.55 -14.23
N VAL A 79 18.98 1.34 -15.24
CA VAL A 79 17.58 1.41 -15.69
C VAL A 79 17.03 0.09 -16.23
N CYS A 80 17.89 -0.73 -16.85
CA CYS A 80 17.51 -2.05 -17.36
C CYS A 80 17.32 -3.04 -16.20
N TYR A 81 18.25 -3.07 -15.26
CA TYR A 81 18.13 -3.87 -14.03
C TYR A 81 16.90 -3.49 -13.22
N ASN A 82 16.65 -2.19 -12.99
CA ASN A 82 15.48 -1.73 -12.24
C ASN A 82 14.16 -2.14 -12.91
N SER A 83 14.10 -2.13 -14.24
CA SER A 83 12.93 -2.58 -15.00
C SER A 83 12.69 -4.09 -14.82
N LEU A 84 13.75 -4.89 -14.88
CA LEU A 84 13.67 -6.35 -14.66
C LEU A 84 13.34 -6.70 -13.21
N LEU A 85 14.00 -6.08 -12.23
CA LEU A 85 13.73 -6.26 -10.80
C LEU A 85 12.26 -5.99 -10.48
N SER A 86 11.72 -4.86 -10.99
CA SER A 86 10.30 -4.51 -10.82
C SER A 86 9.39 -5.56 -11.46
N GLY A 87 9.73 -6.04 -12.66
CA GLY A 87 8.95 -7.07 -13.35
C GLY A 87 8.97 -8.44 -12.65
N TYR A 88 10.14 -8.88 -12.15
CA TYR A 88 10.26 -10.11 -11.37
C TYR A 88 9.55 -10.02 -10.03
N ALA A 89 9.61 -8.86 -9.36
CA ALA A 89 8.89 -8.60 -8.12
C ALA A 89 7.37 -8.74 -8.30
N LEU A 90 6.80 -8.17 -9.37
CA LEU A 90 5.36 -8.30 -9.68
C LEU A 90 4.93 -9.75 -9.94
N LYS A 91 5.82 -10.59 -10.48
CA LYS A 91 5.57 -12.03 -10.70
C LYS A 91 5.95 -12.90 -9.50
N SER A 92 6.28 -12.29 -8.36
CA SER A 92 6.73 -12.98 -7.13
C SER A 92 7.89 -13.95 -7.35
N ARG A 93 8.74 -13.71 -8.37
CA ARG A 93 9.93 -14.53 -8.66
C ARG A 93 11.12 -14.06 -7.83
N VAL A 94 11.07 -14.28 -6.52
CA VAL A 94 12.06 -13.73 -5.56
C VAL A 94 13.49 -14.22 -5.83
N LYS A 95 13.64 -15.48 -6.26
CA LYS A 95 14.96 -16.04 -6.62
C LYS A 95 15.61 -15.27 -7.76
N ASP A 96 14.85 -14.97 -8.82
CA ASP A 96 15.34 -14.23 -9.98
C ASP A 96 15.72 -12.79 -9.61
N VAL A 97 14.97 -12.16 -8.70
CA VAL A 97 15.29 -10.84 -8.13
C VAL A 97 16.67 -10.85 -7.46
N VAL A 98 16.92 -11.84 -6.60
CA VAL A 98 18.21 -11.96 -5.89
C VAL A 98 19.35 -12.27 -6.84
N VAL A 99 19.17 -13.20 -7.78
CA VAL A 99 20.19 -13.54 -8.78
C VAL A 99 20.55 -12.32 -9.63
N LEU A 100 19.55 -11.58 -10.11
CA LEU A 100 19.75 -10.38 -10.90
C LEU A 100 20.47 -9.28 -10.09
N PHE A 101 20.17 -9.14 -8.81
CA PHE A 101 20.87 -8.20 -7.93
C PHE A 101 22.34 -8.59 -7.70
N CYS A 102 22.62 -9.88 -7.51
CA CYS A 102 23.98 -10.38 -7.41
C CYS A 102 24.77 -10.13 -8.70
N GLU A 103 24.15 -10.32 -9.87
CA GLU A 103 24.73 -10.01 -11.19
C GLU A 103 25.07 -8.51 -11.29
N MET A 104 24.10 -7.64 -10.97
CA MET A 104 24.25 -6.18 -10.97
C MET A 104 25.41 -5.72 -10.08
N ARG A 105 25.52 -6.30 -8.88
CA ARG A 105 26.59 -6.00 -7.92
C ARG A 105 27.95 -6.52 -8.38
N GLY A 106 28.00 -7.73 -8.94
CA GLY A 106 29.24 -8.35 -9.45
C GLY A 106 29.86 -7.55 -10.61
N LEU A 107 29.02 -6.88 -11.39
CA LEU A 107 29.45 -6.00 -12.48
C LEU A 107 29.70 -4.54 -12.05
N GLY A 108 29.52 -4.22 -10.76
CA GLY A 108 29.74 -2.87 -10.23
C GLY A 108 28.75 -1.83 -10.76
N VAL A 109 27.55 -2.25 -11.17
CA VAL A 109 26.51 -1.33 -11.64
C VAL A 109 25.93 -0.58 -10.45
N GLU A 110 25.72 0.73 -10.61
CA GLU A 110 25.24 1.61 -9.55
C GLU A 110 23.86 1.17 -9.02
N ILE A 111 23.77 0.98 -7.71
CA ILE A 111 22.55 0.63 -6.97
C ILE A 111 21.95 1.91 -6.39
N ASN A 112 20.68 2.17 -6.66
CA ASN A 112 19.99 3.37 -6.19
C ASN A 112 18.65 3.03 -5.50
N GLY A 113 17.93 4.06 -5.04
CA GLY A 113 16.65 3.88 -4.35
C GLY A 113 15.63 3.06 -5.15
N VAL A 114 15.56 3.24 -6.47
CA VAL A 114 14.65 2.46 -7.34
C VAL A 114 15.03 0.97 -7.36
N THR A 115 16.32 0.65 -7.36
CA THR A 115 16.80 -0.73 -7.21
C THR A 115 16.30 -1.32 -5.88
N MET A 116 16.45 -0.57 -4.78
CA MET A 116 16.00 -1.00 -3.46
C MET A 116 14.50 -1.26 -3.39
N LEU A 117 13.68 -0.42 -4.02
CA LEU A 117 12.24 -0.64 -4.12
C LEU A 117 11.94 -1.99 -4.77
N GLY A 118 12.60 -2.32 -5.89
CA GLY A 118 12.45 -3.60 -6.58
C GLY A 118 12.83 -4.81 -5.72
N LEU A 119 13.83 -4.67 -4.84
CA LEU A 119 14.29 -5.73 -3.93
C LEU A 119 13.36 -5.93 -2.72
N VAL A 120 12.82 -4.85 -2.18
CA VAL A 120 12.03 -4.88 -0.94
C VAL A 120 10.60 -5.38 -1.20
N GLN A 121 9.99 -5.03 -2.35
CA GLN A 121 8.61 -5.44 -2.68
C GLN A 121 8.32 -6.96 -2.50
N PRO A 122 9.14 -7.89 -3.04
CA PRO A 122 8.92 -9.33 -2.85
C PRO A 122 9.19 -9.85 -1.43
N CYS A 123 9.85 -9.06 -0.59
CA CYS A 123 10.18 -9.43 0.79
C CYS A 123 9.01 -9.26 1.76
N GLY A 124 7.96 -8.52 1.38
CA GLY A 124 6.76 -8.32 2.20
C GLY A 124 5.86 -9.56 2.34
N ILE A 125 6.18 -10.65 1.66
CA ILE A 125 5.44 -11.92 1.77
C ILE A 125 5.93 -12.67 3.02
N PRO A 126 5.03 -13.21 3.86
CA PRO A 126 5.40 -14.08 4.98
C PRO A 126 6.28 -15.24 4.49
N GLY A 127 7.50 -15.32 5.02
CA GLY A 127 8.53 -16.31 4.61
C GLY A 127 9.80 -15.71 4.00
N ASN A 128 9.75 -14.48 3.46
CA ASN A 128 10.92 -13.80 2.89
C ASN A 128 11.50 -12.69 3.79
N LEU A 129 11.05 -12.62 5.04
CA LEU A 129 11.47 -11.60 6.01
C LEU A 129 12.99 -11.55 6.19
N GLY A 130 13.66 -12.70 6.26
CA GLY A 130 15.13 -12.76 6.41
C GLY A 130 15.86 -12.06 5.24
N LEU A 131 15.36 -12.20 4.02
CA LEU A 131 15.86 -11.47 2.86
C LEU A 131 15.57 -9.96 3.01
N GLY A 132 14.35 -9.59 3.44
CA GLY A 132 13.98 -8.21 3.69
C GLY A 132 14.89 -7.52 4.72
N MET A 133 15.26 -8.21 5.79
CA MET A 133 16.22 -7.70 6.78
C MET A 133 17.64 -7.54 6.22
N CYS A 134 18.09 -8.48 5.38
CA CYS A 134 19.38 -8.35 4.70
C CYS A 134 19.40 -7.13 3.76
N VAL A 135 18.31 -6.94 3.01
CA VAL A 135 18.12 -5.79 2.11
C VAL A 135 18.04 -4.48 2.91
N HIS A 136 17.38 -4.47 4.06
CA HIS A 136 17.35 -3.31 4.96
C HIS A 136 18.76 -2.97 5.49
N GLY A 137 19.51 -3.96 5.98
CA GLY A 137 20.89 -3.76 6.43
C GLY A 137 21.80 -3.23 5.31
N PHE A 138 21.57 -3.68 4.08
CA PHE A 138 22.22 -3.10 2.90
C PHE A 138 21.82 -1.64 2.70
N SER A 139 20.52 -1.29 2.76
CA SER A 139 20.07 0.11 2.63
C SER A 139 20.77 1.04 3.61
N VAL A 140 20.81 0.65 4.89
CA VAL A 140 21.44 1.44 5.96
C VAL A 140 22.93 1.60 5.72
N LYS A 141 23.63 0.52 5.34
CA LYS A 141 25.07 0.55 5.07
C LYS A 141 25.45 1.54 3.96
N PHE A 142 24.59 1.73 2.97
CA PHE A 142 24.82 2.61 1.83
C PHE A 142 24.05 3.94 1.91
N GLY A 143 23.35 4.21 3.03
CA GLY A 143 22.57 5.43 3.23
C GLY A 143 21.35 5.60 2.32
N LEU A 144 20.86 4.49 1.72
CA LEU A 144 19.70 4.50 0.83
C LEU A 144 18.37 4.59 1.60
N ASP A 145 18.38 4.30 2.89
CA ASP A 145 17.26 4.43 3.83
C ASP A 145 16.87 5.89 4.11
N MET A 146 17.77 6.84 3.81
CA MET A 146 17.50 8.29 3.89
C MET A 146 16.49 8.74 2.83
N ASP A 147 16.30 7.98 1.74
CA ASP A 147 15.24 8.21 0.77
C ASP A 147 13.89 7.81 1.39
N SER A 148 12.96 8.78 1.45
CA SER A 148 11.63 8.60 2.02
C SER A 148 10.84 7.47 1.35
N SER A 149 11.04 7.24 0.05
CA SER A 149 10.42 6.17 -0.72
C SER A 149 10.94 4.81 -0.27
N VAL A 150 12.26 4.68 -0.08
CA VAL A 150 12.90 3.44 0.39
C VAL A 150 12.47 3.14 1.83
N GLY A 151 12.50 4.14 2.72
CA GLY A 151 12.04 4.00 4.10
C GLY A 151 10.57 3.58 4.21
N ASN A 152 9.68 4.20 3.42
CA ASN A 152 8.25 3.80 3.37
C ASN A 152 8.06 2.37 2.81
N CYS A 153 8.89 1.97 1.84
CA CYS A 153 8.87 0.62 1.27
C CYS A 153 9.29 -0.43 2.30
N LEU A 154 10.37 -0.17 3.03
CA LEU A 154 10.86 -1.03 4.13
C LEU A 154 9.83 -1.11 5.27
N LEU A 155 9.21 0.00 5.64
CA LEU A 155 8.14 0.05 6.64
C LEU A 155 6.97 -0.85 6.23
N THR A 156 6.53 -0.73 4.97
CA THR A 156 5.44 -1.56 4.42
C THR A 156 5.83 -3.05 4.40
N MET A 157 7.10 -3.37 4.13
CA MET A 157 7.61 -4.74 4.16
C MET A 157 7.49 -5.35 5.57
N TYR A 158 8.02 -4.67 6.60
CA TYR A 158 7.92 -5.15 7.98
C TYR A 158 6.47 -5.37 8.43
N VAL A 159 5.60 -4.41 8.10
CA VAL A 159 4.17 -4.47 8.39
C VAL A 159 3.50 -5.69 7.76
N LYS A 160 3.74 -5.95 6.46
CA LYS A 160 3.12 -7.06 5.73
C LYS A 160 3.67 -8.42 6.15
N SER A 161 4.92 -8.47 6.59
CA SER A 161 5.55 -9.68 7.13
C SER A 161 5.15 -9.98 8.58
N GLY A 162 4.37 -9.12 9.24
CA GLY A 162 3.91 -9.30 10.63
C GLY A 162 4.89 -8.79 11.69
N GLU A 163 6.07 -8.30 11.31
CA GLU A 163 7.10 -7.77 12.21
C GLU A 163 6.84 -6.31 12.56
N ILE A 164 5.74 -6.07 13.26
CA ILE A 164 5.25 -4.73 13.53
C ILE A 164 6.19 -3.93 14.45
N ASP A 165 6.88 -4.59 15.39
CA ASP A 165 7.82 -3.92 16.29
C ASP A 165 9.02 -3.36 15.53
N CYS A 166 9.55 -4.12 14.56
CA CYS A 166 10.61 -3.64 13.67
C CYS A 166 10.10 -2.47 12.81
N GLY A 167 8.87 -2.57 12.29
CA GLY A 167 8.21 -1.48 11.57
C GLY A 167 8.07 -0.20 12.43
N ARG A 168 7.67 -0.32 13.70
CA ARG A 168 7.53 0.82 14.62
C ARG A 168 8.88 1.47 14.93
N LYS A 169 9.94 0.68 15.14
CA LYS A 169 11.30 1.19 15.34
C LYS A 169 11.77 1.99 14.14
N LEU A 170 11.65 1.41 12.94
CA LEU A 170 11.99 2.09 11.69
C LEU A 170 11.17 3.38 11.53
N PHE A 171 9.85 3.32 11.73
CA PHE A 171 8.99 4.50 11.70
C PHE A 171 9.55 5.60 12.59
N ASN A 172 9.89 5.29 13.85
CA ASN A 172 10.42 6.28 14.80
C ASN A 172 11.75 6.89 14.32
N GLU A 173 12.66 6.08 13.80
CA GLU A 173 13.98 6.50 13.31
C GLU A 173 13.92 7.34 12.02
N MET A 174 12.87 7.22 11.21
CA MET A 174 12.76 7.97 9.95
C MET A 174 12.84 9.49 10.18
N PRO A 175 13.78 10.21 9.53
CA PRO A 175 14.04 11.63 9.79
C PRO A 175 12.90 12.53 9.31
N ARG A 176 12.17 12.12 8.27
CA ARG A 176 10.99 12.80 7.74
C ARG A 176 9.83 11.83 7.63
N LYS A 177 8.71 12.16 8.27
CA LYS A 177 7.47 11.38 8.24
C LYS A 177 6.40 12.20 7.53
N GLY A 178 6.08 11.82 6.30
CA GLY A 178 4.99 12.42 5.53
C GLY A 178 3.68 11.64 5.72
N LEU A 179 2.58 12.13 5.15
CA LEU A 179 1.26 11.47 5.17
C LEU A 179 1.34 9.99 4.76
N ILE A 180 2.14 9.67 3.73
CA ILE A 180 2.35 8.29 3.26
C ILE A 180 2.95 7.41 4.37
N THR A 181 3.92 7.92 5.15
CA THR A 181 4.59 7.20 6.24
C THR A 181 3.61 6.90 7.38
N TRP A 182 2.80 7.89 7.77
CA TRP A 182 1.74 7.73 8.77
C TRP A 182 0.70 6.73 8.32
N ASN A 183 0.22 6.85 7.08
CA ASN A 183 -0.76 5.94 6.50
C ASN A 183 -0.24 4.50 6.43
N ALA A 184 1.03 4.29 6.06
CA ALA A 184 1.63 2.96 6.01
C ALA A 184 1.59 2.29 7.40
N MET A 185 1.94 3.03 8.46
CA MET A 185 1.96 2.49 9.82
C MET A 185 0.55 2.31 10.41
N ILE A 186 -0.36 3.27 10.21
CA ILE A 186 -1.77 3.20 10.66
C ILE A 186 -2.47 1.99 10.04
N ASN A 187 -2.35 1.83 8.71
CA ASN A 187 -2.93 0.68 8.03
C ASN A 187 -2.23 -0.62 8.43
N GLY A 188 -0.92 -0.56 8.72
CA GLY A 188 -0.18 -1.70 9.19
C GLY A 188 -0.64 -2.24 10.55
N TYR A 189 -0.86 -1.35 11.51
CA TYR A 189 -1.45 -1.71 12.79
C TYR A 189 -2.87 -2.25 12.62
N ALA A 190 -3.70 -1.62 11.78
CA ALA A 190 -5.07 -2.07 11.50
C ALA A 190 -5.10 -3.50 10.92
N GLN A 191 -4.25 -3.78 9.92
CA GLN A 191 -4.16 -5.09 9.26
C GLN A 191 -3.69 -6.22 10.19
N ASN A 192 -2.92 -5.87 11.23
CA ASN A 192 -2.43 -6.82 12.23
C ASN A 192 -3.32 -6.86 13.49
N GLY A 193 -4.50 -6.25 13.45
CA GLY A 193 -5.47 -6.29 14.56
C GLY A 193 -5.07 -5.47 15.80
N LEU A 194 -4.07 -4.59 15.67
CA LEU A 194 -3.54 -3.76 16.76
C LEU A 194 -4.31 -2.44 16.84
N ALA A 195 -5.63 -2.55 17.05
CA ALA A 195 -6.55 -1.42 16.96
C ALA A 195 -6.22 -0.28 17.94
N ASN A 196 -5.77 -0.56 19.15
CA ASN A 196 -5.39 0.49 20.12
C ASN A 196 -4.20 1.33 19.63
N ASN A 197 -3.18 0.68 19.05
CA ASN A 197 -2.02 1.37 18.48
C ASN A 197 -2.41 2.27 17.30
N VAL A 198 -3.43 1.89 16.52
CA VAL A 198 -3.99 2.77 15.48
C VAL A 198 -4.52 4.08 16.08
N LEU A 199 -5.21 4.00 17.22
CA LEU A 199 -5.81 5.17 17.87
C LEU A 199 -4.74 6.10 18.44
N GLU A 200 -3.76 5.52 19.11
CA GLU A 200 -2.61 6.26 19.65
C GLU A 200 -1.85 6.95 18.53
N LEU A 201 -1.60 6.23 17.44
CA LEU A 201 -0.86 6.76 16.30
C LEU A 201 -1.64 7.85 15.55
N TYR A 202 -2.95 7.71 15.42
CA TYR A 202 -3.82 8.73 14.84
C TYR A 202 -3.77 10.04 15.65
N LYS A 203 -3.84 9.95 16.98
CA LYS A 203 -3.71 11.13 17.86
C LYS A 203 -2.31 11.76 17.75
N GLU A 204 -1.27 10.94 17.67
CA GLU A 204 0.10 11.40 17.46
C GLU A 204 0.23 12.16 16.12
N MET A 205 -0.37 11.63 15.05
CA MET A 205 -0.42 12.24 13.71
C MET A 205 -1.08 13.62 13.74
N GLU A 206 -2.26 13.72 14.37
CA GLU A 206 -2.98 14.99 14.52
C GLU A 206 -2.20 16.00 15.37
N SER A 207 -1.58 15.57 16.47
CA SER A 207 -0.79 16.44 17.34
C SER A 207 0.42 17.06 16.63
N LYS A 208 0.93 16.38 15.60
CA LYS A 208 2.03 16.84 14.75
C LYS A 208 1.54 17.66 13.55
N GLY A 209 0.26 17.98 13.47
CA GLY A 209 -0.34 18.80 12.43
C GLY A 209 -0.45 18.11 11.06
N VAL A 210 -0.36 16.77 11.02
CA VAL A 210 -0.54 16.01 9.78
C VAL A 210 -2.03 15.69 9.60
N PHE A 211 -2.64 16.23 8.55
CA PHE A 211 -4.07 16.05 8.29
C PHE A 211 -4.37 14.64 7.78
N PRO A 212 -5.33 13.92 8.39
CA PRO A 212 -5.80 12.64 7.90
C PRO A 212 -6.40 12.72 6.49
N ASP A 213 -6.17 11.69 5.68
CA ASP A 213 -6.78 11.53 4.37
C ASP A 213 -7.76 10.34 4.37
N PRO A 214 -8.46 10.07 3.25
CA PRO A 214 -9.34 8.91 3.16
C PRO A 214 -8.66 7.58 3.52
N LEU A 215 -7.37 7.41 3.19
CA LEU A 215 -6.62 6.21 3.52
C LEU A 215 -6.34 6.09 5.03
N THR A 216 -6.08 7.21 5.72
CA THR A 216 -5.97 7.24 7.18
C THR A 216 -7.28 6.76 7.82
N LEU A 217 -8.41 7.32 7.36
CA LEU A 217 -9.72 7.02 7.93
C LEU A 217 -10.14 5.58 7.70
N VAL A 218 -9.79 4.96 6.57
CA VAL A 218 -10.05 3.53 6.35
C VAL A 218 -9.42 2.69 7.45
N GLY A 219 -8.14 2.91 7.77
CA GLY A 219 -7.44 2.17 8.84
C GLY A 219 -8.03 2.44 10.23
N VAL A 220 -8.36 3.70 10.54
CA VAL A 220 -8.94 4.11 11.82
C VAL A 220 -10.34 3.52 12.01
N LEU A 221 -11.24 3.71 11.04
CA LEU A 221 -12.62 3.24 11.13
C LEU A 221 -12.69 1.70 11.15
N SER A 222 -11.82 1.01 10.41
CA SER A 222 -11.69 -0.45 10.49
C SER A 222 -11.33 -0.90 11.90
N SER A 223 -10.38 -0.20 12.55
CA SER A 223 -9.98 -0.47 13.94
C SER A 223 -11.09 -0.17 14.94
N CYS A 224 -11.89 0.88 14.73
CA CYS A 224 -13.09 1.17 15.54
C CYS A 224 -14.12 0.03 15.47
N ALA A 225 -14.35 -0.49 14.25
CA ALA A 225 -15.28 -1.59 14.05
C ALA A 225 -14.79 -2.86 14.76
N HIS A 226 -13.48 -3.13 14.71
CA HIS A 226 -12.85 -4.26 15.42
C HIS A 226 -13.01 -4.16 16.94
N LEU A 227 -12.70 -2.99 17.53
CA LEU A 227 -12.87 -2.76 18.97
C LEU A 227 -14.34 -2.83 19.40
N GLY A 228 -15.25 -2.32 18.57
CA GLY A 228 -16.69 -2.45 18.79
C GLY A 228 -17.13 -3.91 18.85
N ALA A 229 -16.69 -4.73 17.89
CA ALA A 229 -16.99 -6.16 17.88
C ALA A 229 -16.41 -6.90 19.10
N LEU A 230 -15.16 -6.62 19.48
CA LEU A 230 -14.56 -7.19 20.69
C LEU A 230 -15.31 -6.80 21.97
N SER A 231 -15.77 -5.56 22.06
CA SER A 231 -16.56 -5.10 23.22
C SER A 231 -17.92 -5.82 23.30
N ALA A 232 -18.56 -6.09 22.16
CA ALA A 232 -19.78 -6.89 22.10
C ALA A 232 -19.52 -8.36 22.47
N GLU A 233 -18.44 -8.97 21.97
CA GLU A 233 -18.09 -10.36 22.28
C GLU A 233 -17.77 -10.58 23.76
N ASN A 234 -17.10 -9.64 24.43
CA ASN A 234 -16.82 -9.75 25.86
C ASN A 234 -18.13 -9.70 26.68
N LEU A 235 -19.08 -8.83 26.32
CA LEU A 235 -20.41 -8.80 26.94
C LEU A 235 -21.17 -10.12 26.78
N VAL A 236 -20.96 -10.84 25.68
CA VAL A 236 -21.58 -12.16 25.43
C VAL A 236 -20.83 -13.28 26.14
N LYS A 237 -19.49 -13.22 26.24
CA LYS A 237 -18.68 -14.21 26.95
C LYS A 237 -18.89 -14.18 28.47
N ASP A 238 -19.22 -13.02 29.02
CA ASP A 238 -19.63 -12.88 30.41
C ASP A 238 -21.00 -13.54 30.68
N LEU A 239 -21.76 -13.86 29.62
CA LEU A 239 -23.05 -14.55 29.68
C LEU A 239 -22.98 -16.03 29.26
N ASP A 240 -22.06 -16.41 28.35
CA ASP A 240 -21.86 -17.79 27.90
C ASP A 240 -20.36 -18.09 27.63
N GLY A 241 -19.78 -19.01 28.38
CA GLY A 241 -18.35 -19.34 28.39
C GLY A 241 -17.83 -20.12 27.18
N CYS A 242 -17.94 -19.58 25.95
CA CYS A 242 -17.45 -20.25 24.73
C CYS A 242 -16.34 -19.46 24.01
N LYS A 243 -15.19 -20.12 23.79
CA LYS A 243 -14.05 -19.59 23.02
C LYS A 243 -14.15 -20.04 21.56
N LYS A 244 -14.18 -19.10 20.61
CA LYS A 244 -13.95 -19.38 19.18
C LYS A 244 -12.52 -19.01 18.78
N ASN A 245 -11.97 -19.75 17.81
CA ASN A 245 -10.57 -19.68 17.36
C ASN A 245 -10.30 -18.48 16.43
N ASP A 246 -9.06 -17.95 16.50
CA ASP A 246 -8.64 -16.69 15.88
C ASP A 246 -8.56 -16.69 14.34
N HIS A 247 -8.58 -17.86 13.68
CA HIS A 247 -8.50 -17.95 12.22
C HIS A 247 -9.84 -17.72 11.49
N GLU A 248 -10.98 -18.02 12.13
CA GLU A 248 -12.32 -17.77 11.55
C GLU A 248 -12.72 -16.29 11.60
N ARG A 249 -12.11 -15.52 12.50
CA ARG A 249 -12.30 -14.06 12.63
C ARG A 249 -11.93 -13.30 11.34
N ARG A 250 -10.97 -13.81 10.55
CA ARG A 250 -10.36 -13.09 9.41
C ARG A 250 -11.31 -12.87 8.22
N ASP A 251 -12.07 -13.89 7.85
CA ASP A 251 -13.06 -13.80 6.76
C ASP A 251 -14.38 -13.15 7.23
N GLU A 252 -14.66 -13.20 8.54
CA GLU A 252 -15.77 -12.47 9.17
C GLU A 252 -15.49 -10.95 9.23
N TYR A 253 -14.23 -10.49 9.26
CA TYR A 253 -13.86 -9.06 9.31
C TYR A 253 -14.20 -8.25 8.05
N LEU A 254 -13.99 -8.83 6.86
CA LEU A 254 -14.40 -8.20 5.59
C LEU A 254 -15.93 -8.24 5.42
N ASN A 255 -16.58 -9.28 5.94
CA ASN A 255 -18.03 -9.46 5.84
C ASN A 255 -18.84 -8.65 6.88
N ARG A 256 -18.29 -8.39 8.09
CA ARG A 256 -18.87 -7.51 9.13
C ARG A 256 -18.65 -6.01 8.87
N MET A 257 -17.84 -5.68 7.86
CA MET A 257 -17.90 -4.40 7.19
C MET A 257 -19.07 -4.32 6.20
N GLY A 258 -20.12 -5.12 6.43
CA GLY A 258 -21.44 -4.93 5.82
C GLY A 258 -21.74 -3.43 5.75
N VAL A 259 -22.08 -2.97 4.55
CA VAL A 259 -22.21 -1.56 4.19
C VAL A 259 -23.41 -0.98 4.94
N HIS A 260 -23.18 -0.59 6.19
CA HIS A 260 -24.16 0.11 6.98
C HIS A 260 -24.03 1.60 6.65
N SER A 261 -25.15 2.21 6.26
CA SER A 261 -25.18 3.59 5.78
C SER A 261 -24.66 4.59 6.81
N GLU A 262 -24.73 4.27 8.11
CA GLU A 262 -24.17 5.09 9.18
C GLU A 262 -22.64 5.12 9.15
N LYS A 263 -21.99 3.99 8.87
CA LYS A 263 -20.51 3.92 8.80
C LYS A 263 -19.99 4.78 7.63
N LEU A 264 -20.68 4.73 6.49
CA LEU A 264 -20.38 5.58 5.34
C LEU A 264 -20.66 7.06 5.62
N ALA A 265 -21.79 7.38 6.27
CA ALA A 265 -22.13 8.75 6.63
C ALA A 265 -21.09 9.37 7.57
N VAL A 266 -20.61 8.60 8.57
CA VAL A 266 -19.52 9.01 9.46
C VAL A 266 -18.24 9.27 8.67
N ALA A 267 -17.83 8.32 7.81
CA ALA A 267 -16.62 8.47 7.00
C ALA A 267 -16.67 9.71 6.09
N PHE A 268 -17.80 9.89 5.40
CA PHE A 268 -18.04 11.04 4.54
C PHE A 268 -18.03 12.35 5.32
N ALA A 269 -18.70 12.41 6.47
CA ALA A 269 -18.73 13.60 7.29
C ALA A 269 -17.33 13.97 7.78
N LEU A 270 -16.55 13.01 8.28
CA LEU A 270 -15.18 13.25 8.75
C LEU A 270 -14.26 13.83 7.66
N LEU A 271 -14.46 13.44 6.39
CA LEU A 271 -13.67 13.94 5.26
C LEU A 271 -14.07 15.34 4.80
N ASN A 272 -15.35 15.69 4.93
CA ASN A 272 -15.91 16.87 4.26
C ASN A 272 -16.26 18.02 5.22
N THR A 273 -15.97 17.87 6.51
CA THR A 273 -16.35 18.88 7.51
C THR A 273 -15.20 19.17 8.47
N ARG A 274 -15.16 20.39 9.00
CA ARG A 274 -14.12 20.83 9.95
C ARG A 274 -14.28 20.11 11.29
N LYS A 275 -13.18 19.92 12.01
CA LYS A 275 -13.11 19.13 13.25
C LYS A 275 -14.11 19.60 14.32
N GLU A 276 -14.37 20.90 14.39
CA GLU A 276 -15.24 21.53 15.38
C GLU A 276 -16.73 21.44 15.03
N THR A 277 -17.07 21.02 13.81
CA THR A 277 -18.47 20.99 13.37
C THR A 277 -19.19 19.79 13.98
N GLU A 278 -20.37 19.99 14.56
CA GLU A 278 -21.20 18.86 14.99
C GLU A 278 -21.68 18.05 13.78
N ILE A 279 -21.58 16.71 13.84
CA ILE A 279 -22.05 15.84 12.77
C ILE A 279 -23.42 15.30 13.12
N ILE A 280 -24.41 15.57 12.27
CA ILE A 280 -25.77 15.05 12.42
C ILE A 280 -26.02 13.98 11.35
N ILE A 281 -26.42 12.79 11.77
CA ILE A 281 -26.79 11.67 10.90
C ILE A 281 -28.26 11.36 11.13
N ILE A 282 -29.07 11.47 10.07
CA ILE A 282 -30.50 11.16 10.13
C ILE A 282 -30.74 9.85 9.37
N LYS A 283 -31.42 8.90 10.01
CA LYS A 283 -31.80 7.63 9.40
C LYS A 283 -33.26 7.27 9.69
N ASN A 284 -33.86 6.53 8.77
CA ASN A 284 -35.26 6.09 8.84
C ASN A 284 -35.45 4.75 9.56
N LEU A 285 -34.36 4.07 9.95
CA LEU A 285 -34.36 2.77 10.64
C LEU A 285 -33.74 2.92 12.03
N ARG A 286 -34.01 2.02 12.98
CA ARG A 286 -33.33 1.99 14.28
C ARG A 286 -31.83 1.68 14.10
N ILE A 287 -30.94 2.36 14.81
CA ILE A 287 -29.50 2.07 14.76
C ILE A 287 -29.22 0.66 15.30
N CYS A 288 -28.43 -0.14 14.58
CA CYS A 288 -28.04 -1.46 15.08
C CYS A 288 -26.92 -1.35 16.13
N GLY A 289 -26.76 -2.38 16.98
CA GLY A 289 -25.75 -2.41 18.03
C GLY A 289 -24.33 -2.18 17.50
N ASP A 290 -23.98 -2.80 16.38
CA ASP A 290 -22.67 -2.65 15.74
C ASP A 290 -22.39 -1.20 15.30
N CYS A 291 -23.38 -0.53 14.69
CA CYS A 291 -23.26 0.87 14.31
C CYS A 291 -23.20 1.78 15.54
N HIS A 292 -23.97 1.47 16.58
CA HIS A 292 -23.98 2.23 17.82
C HIS A 292 -22.60 2.18 18.51
N LEU A 293 -22.02 0.98 18.68
CA LEU A 293 -20.68 0.79 19.22
C LEU A 293 -19.61 1.42 18.34
N PHE A 294 -19.74 1.30 17.01
CA PHE A 294 -18.83 1.94 16.07
C PHE A 294 -18.81 3.47 16.24
N ILE A 295 -19.97 4.14 16.25
CA ILE A 295 -20.04 5.61 16.39
C ILE A 295 -19.54 6.05 17.77
N LYS A 296 -19.83 5.26 18.81
CA LYS A 296 -19.27 5.46 20.15
C LYS A 296 -17.74 5.47 20.09
N MET A 297 -17.12 4.44 19.52
CA MET A 297 -15.65 4.38 19.37
C MET A 297 -15.12 5.55 18.55
N VAL A 298 -15.72 5.84 17.39
CA VAL A 298 -15.29 6.94 16.52
C VAL A 298 -15.34 8.28 17.27
N SER A 299 -16.42 8.58 18.01
CA SER A 299 -16.55 9.84 18.78
C SER A 299 -15.43 10.06 19.79
N LYS A 300 -14.88 8.97 20.36
CA LYS A 300 -13.75 9.02 21.30
C LYS A 300 -12.41 9.28 20.59
N ILE A 301 -12.28 8.84 19.35
CA ILE A 301 -11.01 8.82 18.62
C ILE A 301 -10.80 10.15 17.89
N VAL A 302 -11.82 10.59 17.15
CA VAL A 302 -11.77 11.85 16.40
C VAL A 302 -12.04 13.07 17.28
N ASP A 303 -12.34 12.84 18.56
CA ASP A 303 -12.71 13.85 19.56
C ASP A 303 -13.80 14.80 19.05
N ARG A 304 -14.92 14.21 18.64
CA ARG A 304 -15.98 14.92 17.91
C ARG A 304 -17.37 14.46 18.34
N GLN A 305 -18.30 15.40 18.40
CA GLN A 305 -19.69 15.15 18.75
C GLN A 305 -20.48 14.68 17.53
N PHE A 306 -21.21 13.57 17.71
CA PHE A 306 -22.13 13.04 16.71
C PHE A 306 -23.55 12.99 17.29
N VAL A 307 -24.52 13.40 16.50
CA VAL A 307 -25.94 13.25 16.81
C VAL A 307 -26.57 12.35 15.78
N VAL A 308 -27.05 11.18 16.20
CA VAL A 308 -27.74 10.24 15.31
C VAL A 308 -29.22 10.25 15.66
N ARG A 309 -30.06 10.69 14.72
CA ARG A 309 -31.51 10.55 14.81
C ARG A 309 -31.92 9.29 14.07
N ASP A 310 -32.41 8.31 14.82
CA ASP A 310 -32.98 7.08 14.26
C ASP A 310 -34.51 7.12 14.23
N ALA A 311 -35.15 6.00 13.85
CA ALA A 311 -36.61 5.90 13.80
C ALA A 311 -37.30 6.12 15.16
N THR A 312 -36.57 5.96 16.27
CA THR A 312 -37.12 5.92 17.63
C THR A 312 -36.72 7.12 18.48
N ARG A 313 -35.49 7.64 18.34
CA ARG A 313 -34.95 8.70 19.20
C ARG A 313 -33.66 9.34 18.67
N PHE A 314 -33.15 10.30 19.44
CA PHE A 314 -31.83 10.90 19.26
C PHE A 314 -30.79 10.21 20.15
N HIS A 315 -29.63 9.95 19.57
CA HIS A 315 -28.45 9.42 20.23
C HIS A 315 -27.34 10.46 20.13
N HIS A 316 -26.87 10.97 21.26
CA HIS A 316 -25.77 11.93 21.32
C HIS A 316 -24.50 11.18 21.72
N PHE A 317 -23.54 11.11 20.81
CA PHE A 317 -22.25 10.47 21.03
C PHE A 317 -21.16 11.51 21.27
N LYS A 318 -20.46 11.38 22.39
CA LYS A 318 -19.33 12.24 22.75
C LYS A 318 -18.35 11.48 23.64
N ASN A 319 -17.06 11.60 23.36
CA ASN A 319 -15.97 11.02 24.15
C ASN A 319 -16.13 9.51 24.43
N GLY A 320 -16.75 8.76 23.50
CA GLY A 320 -16.99 7.34 23.70
C GLY A 320 -18.18 7.01 24.60
N PHE A 321 -19.11 7.93 24.81
CA PHE A 321 -20.38 7.69 25.50
C PHE A 321 -21.55 8.04 24.61
N CYS A 322 -22.69 7.36 24.82
CA CYS A 322 -23.96 7.70 24.20
C CYS A 322 -24.98 8.12 25.27
N SER A 323 -25.84 9.09 24.96
CA SER A 323 -26.94 9.54 25.82
C SER A 323 -27.92 8.44 26.22
N CYS A 324 -27.95 7.31 25.52
CA CYS A 324 -28.84 6.18 25.81
C CYS A 324 -28.41 5.28 26.99
N LYS A 325 -27.19 5.45 27.53
CA LYS A 325 -26.66 4.65 28.66
C LYS A 325 -26.77 3.12 28.45
N GLU A 326 -26.52 2.63 27.24
CA GLU A 326 -26.61 1.21 26.86
C GLU A 326 -28.04 0.61 26.88
N TYR A 327 -29.08 1.40 27.16
CA TYR A 327 -30.47 1.00 26.93
C TYR A 327 -30.85 1.35 25.49
N TRP A 328 -30.51 0.48 24.53
CA TRP A 328 -30.76 0.71 23.10
C TRP A 328 -31.90 -0.05 22.48
#